data_AF-A0A2T2NEG0-F1
#
_entry.id   AF-A0A2T2NEG0-F1
#
_cell.length_a   1.000
_cell.length_b   1.000
_cell.length_c   1.000
_cell.angle_alpha   90.00
_cell.angle_beta   90.00
_cell.angle_gamma   90.00
#
_symmetry.space_group_name_H-M   'P 1'
#
loop_
_entity.id
_entity.type
_entity.pdbx_description
1 polymer ?
#
loop_
_entity_poly.entity_id
_entity_poly.type
_entity_poly.pdbx_seq_one_letter_code
_entity_poly.pdbx_strand_id
1 'polypeptide(L)'
;MTDSLAAFRDRNQRGFELRKLAEEHLQHDLTQSDRDTLRTAVNKVPFHAKVGSLVGIGLGIYCAVRLRTMRLTYFNAFKAMERPVEIKFADGRTEPVPDITKQLAPSKWGDAATYFFFSLGGLFLGGETGFLTGTASASRLIAKDPEARERIEKAFKNYRIDVMKQEIKELEGKSKLEELFS
;
A
#
# COMPACT_ATOMS: atom_id res chain seq x y z
N MET A 1 26.68 -2.82 -18.91
CA MET A 1 25.22 -3.07 -19.03
C MET A 1 24.85 -4.56 -19.06
N THR A 2 25.81 -5.49 -19.17
CA THR A 2 25.60 -6.94 -19.13
C THR A 2 25.24 -7.48 -17.74
N ASP A 3 25.74 -6.85 -16.67
CA ASP A 3 25.51 -7.30 -15.29
C ASP A 3 24.05 -7.21 -14.84
N SER A 4 23.28 -6.24 -15.38
CA SER A 4 21.86 -6.05 -15.05
C SER A 4 20.98 -7.20 -15.56
N LEU A 5 21.26 -7.70 -16.77
CA LEU A 5 20.55 -8.85 -17.34
C LEU A 5 20.95 -10.17 -16.67
N ALA A 6 22.23 -10.32 -16.29
CA ALA A 6 22.69 -11.48 -15.54
C ALA A 6 22.03 -11.54 -14.15
N ALA A 7 21.94 -10.41 -13.44
CA ALA A 7 21.27 -10.32 -12.15
C ALA A 7 19.76 -10.62 -12.25
N PHE A 8 19.10 -10.22 -13.34
CA PHE A 8 17.68 -10.53 -13.56
C PHE A 8 17.44 -12.02 -13.84
N ARG A 9 18.36 -12.65 -14.60
CA ARG A 9 18.31 -14.10 -14.87
C ARG A 9 18.56 -14.92 -13.61
N ASP A 10 19.55 -14.52 -12.81
CA ASP A 10 19.91 -15.18 -11.54
C ASP A 10 18.76 -15.07 -10.53
N ARG A 11 18.12 -13.89 -10.44
CA ARG A 11 16.93 -13.68 -9.59
C ARG A 11 15.76 -14.58 -9.99
N ASN A 12 15.52 -14.76 -11.29
CA ASN A 12 14.45 -15.64 -11.77
C ASN A 12 14.75 -17.12 -11.48
N GLN A 13 16.01 -17.56 -11.62
CA GLN A 13 16.40 -18.93 -11.31
C GLN A 13 16.26 -19.22 -9.81
N ARG A 14 16.75 -18.33 -8.94
CA ARG A 14 16.53 -18.45 -7.48
C ARG A 14 15.05 -18.47 -7.12
N GLY A 15 14.24 -17.62 -7.73
CA GLY A 15 12.79 -17.62 -7.51
C GLY A 15 12.12 -18.95 -7.87
N PHE A 16 12.57 -19.60 -8.94
CA PHE A 16 12.08 -20.93 -9.33
C PHE A 16 12.51 -22.02 -8.34
N GLU A 17 13.76 -22.01 -7.90
CA GLU A 17 14.28 -22.97 -6.92
C GLU A 17 13.59 -22.85 -5.56
N LEU A 18 13.43 -21.62 -5.05
CA LEU A 18 12.70 -21.34 -3.82
C LEU A 18 11.24 -21.82 -3.91
N ARG A 19 10.61 -21.59 -5.07
CA ARG A 19 9.23 -22.06 -5.30
C ARG A 19 9.14 -23.59 -5.33
N LYS A 20 10.13 -24.26 -5.94
CA LYS A 20 10.20 -25.72 -5.95
C LYS A 20 10.40 -26.28 -4.55
N LEU A 21 11.30 -25.69 -3.77
CA LEU A 21 11.55 -26.07 -2.38
C LEU A 21 10.30 -25.86 -1.51
N ALA A 22 9.60 -24.73 -1.70
CA ALA A 22 8.33 -24.47 -1.04
C ALA A 22 7.26 -25.51 -1.41
N GLU A 23 7.14 -25.86 -2.69
CA GLU A 23 6.20 -26.89 -3.15
C GLU A 23 6.52 -28.26 -2.55
N GLU A 24 7.81 -28.63 -2.45
CA GLU A 24 8.24 -29.89 -1.84
C GLU A 24 7.83 -29.99 -0.36
N HIS A 25 8.05 -28.94 0.43
CA HIS A 25 7.59 -28.92 1.83
C HIS A 25 6.06 -28.89 1.93
N LEU A 26 5.36 -28.17 1.06
CA LEU A 26 3.89 -28.15 1.06
C LEU A 26 3.30 -29.52 0.67
N GLN A 27 3.97 -30.29 -0.18
CA GLN A 27 3.50 -31.61 -0.62
C GLN A 27 3.82 -32.72 0.39
N HIS A 28 5.03 -32.71 0.97
CA HIS A 28 5.49 -33.77 1.87
C HIS A 28 5.07 -33.57 3.33
N ASP A 29 5.11 -32.33 3.84
CA ASP A 29 4.90 -32.07 5.28
C ASP A 29 3.43 -31.81 5.64
N LEU A 30 2.56 -31.54 4.64
CA LEU A 30 1.17 -31.16 4.86
C LEU A 30 0.17 -32.15 4.27
N THR A 31 -0.98 -32.25 4.93
CA THR A 31 -2.14 -32.97 4.38
C THR A 31 -2.83 -32.12 3.29
N GLN A 32 -3.67 -32.77 2.47
CA GLN A 32 -4.45 -32.06 1.46
C GLN A 32 -5.37 -30.99 2.07
N SER A 33 -5.98 -31.29 3.22
CA SER A 33 -6.83 -30.35 3.97
C SER A 33 -6.06 -29.12 4.44
N ASP A 34 -4.83 -29.31 4.93
CA ASP A 34 -3.96 -28.21 5.38
C ASP A 34 -3.60 -27.30 4.19
N ARG A 35 -3.28 -27.89 3.03
CA ARG A 35 -2.98 -27.16 1.79
C ARG A 35 -4.18 -26.33 1.32
N ASP A 36 -5.39 -26.88 1.36
CA ASP A 36 -6.59 -26.16 0.93
C ASP A 36 -6.94 -25.02 1.89
N THR A 37 -6.71 -25.23 3.19
CA THR A 37 -6.83 -24.19 4.22
C THR A 37 -5.83 -23.06 3.98
N LEU A 38 -4.56 -23.39 3.72
CA LEU A 38 -3.52 -22.41 3.37
C LEU A 38 -3.85 -21.63 2.11
N ARG A 39 -4.28 -22.30 1.03
CA ARG A 39 -4.70 -21.64 -0.22
C ARG A 39 -5.84 -20.65 0.04
N THR A 40 -6.82 -21.06 0.85
CA THR A 40 -7.94 -20.19 1.22
C THR A 40 -7.48 -19.01 2.08
N ALA A 41 -6.59 -19.23 3.04
CA ALA A 41 -6.04 -18.19 3.89
C ALA A 41 -5.23 -17.16 3.08
N VAL A 42 -4.37 -17.62 2.17
CA VAL A 42 -3.57 -16.77 1.29
C VAL A 42 -4.46 -15.90 0.40
N ASN A 43 -5.59 -16.43 -0.10
CA ASN A 43 -6.51 -15.68 -0.95
C ASN A 43 -7.30 -14.59 -0.20
N LYS A 44 -7.41 -14.66 1.13
CA LYS A 44 -8.11 -13.65 1.94
C LYS A 44 -7.37 -12.31 1.96
N VAL A 45 -6.05 -12.31 2.08
CA VAL A 45 -5.25 -11.08 2.14
C VAL A 45 -5.45 -10.18 0.91
N PRO A 46 -5.24 -10.65 -0.34
CA PRO A 46 -5.44 -9.82 -1.52
C PRO A 46 -6.92 -9.49 -1.73
N PHE A 47 -7.85 -10.36 -1.33
CA PHE A 47 -9.28 -10.07 -1.42
C PHE A 47 -9.66 -8.87 -0.53
N HIS A 48 -9.32 -8.92 0.77
CA HIS A 48 -9.61 -7.83 1.70
C HIS A 48 -8.84 -6.56 1.35
N ALA A 49 -7.57 -6.67 0.92
CA ALA A 49 -6.80 -5.52 0.45
C ALA A 49 -7.47 -4.86 -0.78
N LYS A 50 -7.94 -5.62 -1.77
CA LYS A 50 -8.66 -5.08 -2.93
C LYS A 50 -9.95 -4.37 -2.53
N VAL A 51 -10.75 -5.01 -1.68
CA VAL A 51 -12.02 -4.43 -1.19
C VAL A 51 -11.75 -3.17 -0.39
N GLY A 52 -10.79 -3.21 0.54
CA GLY A 52 -10.37 -2.07 1.35
C GLY A 52 -9.87 -0.91 0.49
N SER A 53 -9.01 -1.17 -0.49
CA SER A 53 -8.52 -0.18 -1.45
C SER A 53 -9.65 0.49 -2.25
N LEU A 54 -10.62 -0.30 -2.73
CA LEU A 54 -11.75 0.22 -3.50
C LEU A 54 -12.63 1.14 -2.63
N VAL A 55 -12.95 0.69 -1.42
CA VAL A 55 -13.70 1.49 -0.44
C VAL A 55 -12.93 2.76 -0.06
N GLY A 56 -11.62 2.63 0.17
CA GLY A 56 -10.73 3.73 0.52
C GLY A 56 -10.66 4.80 -0.57
N ILE A 57 -10.50 4.41 -1.84
CA ILE A 57 -10.56 5.33 -2.99
C ILE A 57 -11.94 6.01 -3.04
N GLY A 58 -13.03 5.24 -2.88
CA GLY A 58 -14.38 5.79 -2.88
C GLY A 58 -14.58 6.87 -1.81
N LEU A 59 -14.11 6.61 -0.58
CA LEU A 59 -14.11 7.58 0.52
C LEU A 59 -13.21 8.78 0.22
N GLY A 60 -12.05 8.56 -0.38
CA GLY A 60 -11.14 9.62 -0.83
C GLY A 60 -11.82 10.57 -1.82
N ILE A 61 -12.44 10.03 -2.87
CA ILE A 61 -13.19 10.81 -3.86
C ILE A 61 -14.35 11.56 -3.20
N TYR A 62 -15.10 10.91 -2.31
CA TYR A 62 -16.18 11.55 -1.55
C TYR A 62 -15.66 12.76 -0.74
N CYS A 63 -14.56 12.59 -0.01
CA CYS A 63 -13.92 13.67 0.74
C CYS A 63 -13.44 14.80 -0.17
N ALA A 64 -12.88 14.49 -1.34
CA ALA A 64 -12.46 15.48 -2.32
C ALA A 64 -13.64 16.31 -2.84
N VAL A 65 -14.76 15.65 -3.19
CA VAL A 65 -16.00 16.32 -3.60
C VAL A 65 -16.52 17.21 -2.48
N ARG A 66 -16.60 16.69 -1.25
CA ARG A 66 -17.08 17.45 -0.10
C ARG A 66 -16.24 18.70 0.15
N LEU A 67 -14.91 18.59 0.14
CA LEU A 67 -14.00 19.72 0.34
C LEU A 67 -14.15 20.77 -0.77
N ARG A 68 -14.30 20.33 -2.02
CA ARG A 68 -14.55 21.24 -3.15
C ARG A 68 -15.87 22.00 -2.98
N THR A 69 -16.94 21.31 -2.63
CA THR A 69 -18.25 21.94 -2.40
C THR A 69 -18.16 22.98 -1.29
N MET A 70 -17.51 22.65 -0.17
CA MET A 70 -17.31 23.61 0.92
C MET A 70 -16.53 24.85 0.47
N ARG A 71 -15.41 24.68 -0.26
CA ARG A 71 -14.63 25.81 -0.79
C ARG A 71 -15.47 26.71 -1.71
N LEU A 72 -16.29 26.13 -2.58
CA LEU A 72 -17.18 26.89 -3.46
C LEU A 72 -18.25 27.67 -2.69
N THR A 73 -18.88 27.03 -1.69
CA THR A 73 -19.88 27.68 -0.84
C THR A 73 -19.28 28.86 -0.09
N TYR A 74 -18.10 28.70 0.51
CA TYR A 74 -17.40 29.80 1.17
C TYR A 74 -17.06 30.94 0.22
N PHE A 75 -16.51 30.63 -0.96
CA PHE A 75 -16.19 31.65 -1.96
C PHE A 75 -17.43 32.44 -2.40
N ASN A 76 -18.55 31.76 -2.64
CA ASN A 76 -19.80 32.40 -3.03
C ASN A 76 -20.37 33.27 -1.90
N ALA A 77 -20.27 32.83 -0.65
CA ALA A 77 -20.66 33.63 0.51
C ALA A 77 -19.82 34.92 0.62
N PHE A 78 -18.49 34.82 0.52
CA PHE A 78 -17.59 35.98 0.52
C PHE A 78 -17.79 36.92 -0.68
N LYS A 79 -18.27 36.40 -1.81
CA LYS A 79 -18.62 37.21 -2.97
C LYS A 79 -19.94 37.96 -2.79
N ALA A 80 -20.93 37.33 -2.15
CA ALA A 80 -22.27 37.89 -1.96
C ALA A 80 -22.39 38.85 -0.77
N MET A 81 -21.46 38.79 0.19
CA MET A 81 -21.41 39.73 1.31
C MET A 81 -21.03 41.15 0.86
N GLU A 82 -21.70 42.15 1.43
CA GLU A 82 -21.32 43.55 1.29
C GLU A 82 -19.90 43.77 1.84
N ARG A 83 -19.07 44.46 1.06
CA ARG A 83 -17.65 44.61 1.36
C ARG A 83 -17.38 46.00 1.92
N PRO A 84 -16.65 46.14 3.04
CA PRO A 84 -16.17 47.44 3.49
C PRO A 84 -15.20 47.99 2.43
N VAL A 85 -15.50 49.17 1.91
CA VAL A 85 -14.70 49.82 0.85
C VAL A 85 -13.51 50.57 1.46
N GLU A 86 -13.69 51.13 2.66
CA GLU A 86 -12.72 52.01 3.31
C GLU A 86 -12.59 51.69 4.80
N ILE A 87 -11.37 51.78 5.31
CA ILE A 87 -11.05 51.76 6.74
C ILE A 87 -10.80 53.20 7.18
N LYS A 88 -11.54 53.66 8.20
CA LYS A 88 -11.31 54.96 8.85
C LYS A 88 -10.43 54.77 10.08
N PHE A 89 -9.23 55.34 10.06
CA PHE A 89 -8.32 55.34 11.20
C PHE A 89 -8.69 56.46 12.19
N ALA A 90 -8.28 56.30 13.45
CA ALA A 90 -8.60 57.25 14.52
C ALA A 90 -8.00 58.65 14.30
N ASP A 91 -6.99 58.76 13.44
CA ASP A 91 -6.35 60.02 12.99
C ASP A 91 -7.10 60.71 11.83
N GLY A 92 -8.23 60.14 11.39
CA GLY A 92 -9.05 60.68 10.30
C GLY A 92 -8.59 60.25 8.90
N ARG A 93 -7.54 59.42 8.77
CA ARG A 93 -7.12 58.89 7.47
C ARG A 93 -8.07 57.78 7.01
N THR A 94 -8.34 57.76 5.72
CA THR A 94 -9.10 56.70 5.04
C THR A 94 -8.18 55.93 4.10
N GLU A 95 -8.14 54.60 4.24
CA GLU A 95 -7.46 53.71 3.28
C GLU A 95 -8.44 52.70 2.67
N PRO A 96 -8.32 52.40 1.37
CA PRO A 96 -9.17 51.41 0.71
C PRO A 96 -8.82 50.00 1.17
N VAL A 97 -9.83 49.17 1.40
CA VAL A 97 -9.62 47.74 1.71
C VAL A 97 -9.17 47.01 0.44
N PRO A 98 -8.04 46.27 0.47
CA PRO A 98 -7.57 45.54 -0.70
C PRO A 98 -8.51 44.39 -1.07
N ASP A 99 -8.87 44.27 -2.35
CA ASP A 99 -9.70 43.17 -2.85
C ASP A 99 -8.87 41.88 -3.01
N ILE A 100 -9.06 40.94 -2.08
CA ILE A 100 -8.40 39.62 -2.07
C ILE A 100 -9.20 38.54 -2.82
N THR A 101 -10.33 38.87 -3.47
CA THR A 101 -11.23 37.87 -4.09
C THR A 101 -10.54 36.98 -5.10
N LYS A 102 -9.62 37.54 -5.90
CA LYS A 102 -8.88 36.78 -6.91
C LYS A 102 -7.93 35.76 -6.28
N GLN A 103 -7.44 36.02 -5.07
CA GLN A 103 -6.53 35.13 -4.35
C GLN A 103 -7.29 33.98 -3.68
N LEU A 104 -8.55 34.22 -3.29
CA LEU A 104 -9.45 33.22 -2.71
C LEU A 104 -10.23 32.40 -3.76
N ALA A 105 -10.06 32.72 -5.04
CA ALA A 105 -10.77 32.05 -6.12
C ALA A 105 -10.40 30.55 -6.19
N PRO A 106 -11.38 29.66 -6.38
CA PRO A 106 -11.12 28.24 -6.58
C PRO A 106 -10.15 27.99 -7.75
N SER A 107 -9.10 27.19 -7.51
CA SER A 107 -8.09 26.85 -8.52
C SER A 107 -8.31 25.45 -9.09
N LYS A 108 -8.24 25.32 -10.43
CA LYS A 108 -8.33 24.03 -11.13
C LYS A 108 -7.20 23.07 -10.73
N TRP A 109 -5.99 23.59 -10.53
CA TRP A 109 -4.83 22.80 -10.10
C TRP A 109 -4.97 22.34 -8.65
N GLY A 110 -5.50 23.19 -7.78
CA GLY A 110 -5.82 22.81 -6.41
C GLY A 110 -6.88 21.71 -6.36
N ASP A 111 -7.89 21.77 -7.23
CA ASP A 111 -8.90 20.73 -7.35
C ASP A 111 -8.31 19.41 -7.84
N ALA A 112 -7.48 19.43 -8.88
CA ALA A 112 -6.78 18.24 -9.36
C ALA A 112 -5.90 17.60 -8.28
N ALA A 113 -5.12 18.42 -7.56
CA ALA A 113 -4.32 17.97 -6.42
C ALA A 113 -5.21 17.36 -5.32
N THR A 114 -6.36 17.97 -5.02
CA THR A 114 -7.31 17.45 -4.04
C THR A 114 -7.77 16.03 -4.43
N TYR A 115 -8.27 15.83 -5.64
CA TYR A 115 -8.70 14.49 -6.07
C TYR A 115 -7.55 13.48 -6.04
N PHE A 116 -6.36 13.88 -6.48
CA PHE A 116 -5.18 13.01 -6.46
C PHE A 116 -4.80 12.59 -5.04
N PHE A 117 -4.55 13.55 -4.14
CA PHE A 117 -4.08 13.24 -2.78
C PHE A 117 -5.13 12.55 -1.93
N PHE A 118 -6.40 12.91 -2.05
CA PHE A 118 -7.46 12.20 -1.32
C PHE A 118 -7.69 10.79 -1.87
N SER A 119 -7.58 10.58 -3.19
CA SER A 119 -7.67 9.22 -3.75
C SER A 119 -6.46 8.37 -3.36
N LEU A 120 -5.25 8.94 -3.38
CA LEU A 120 -4.02 8.26 -2.99
C LEU A 120 -4.01 7.93 -1.49
N GLY A 121 -4.36 8.90 -0.65
CA GLY A 121 -4.51 8.71 0.79
C GLY A 121 -5.61 7.71 1.11
N GLY A 122 -6.74 7.78 0.40
CA GLY A 122 -7.83 6.82 0.51
C GLY A 122 -7.40 5.40 0.12
N LEU A 123 -6.68 5.25 -0.99
CA LEU A 123 -6.10 3.97 -1.43
C LEU A 123 -5.14 3.41 -0.37
N PHE A 124 -4.25 4.23 0.16
CA PHE A 124 -3.29 3.81 1.19
C PHE A 124 -4.01 3.36 2.46
N LEU A 125 -4.85 4.22 3.04
CA LEU A 125 -5.58 3.89 4.28
C LEU A 125 -6.49 2.68 4.10
N GLY A 126 -7.23 2.62 2.99
CA GLY A 126 -8.11 1.50 2.67
C GLY A 126 -7.36 0.21 2.39
N GLY A 127 -6.24 0.29 1.68
CA GLY A 127 -5.38 -0.83 1.33
C GLY A 127 -4.70 -1.43 2.55
N GLU A 128 -4.10 -0.61 3.43
CA GLU A 128 -3.48 -1.06 4.68
C GLU A 128 -4.52 -1.65 5.64
N THR A 129 -5.69 -1.01 5.78
CA THR A 129 -6.78 -1.55 6.61
C THR A 129 -7.30 -2.87 6.02
N GLY A 130 -7.45 -2.96 4.71
CA GLY A 130 -7.80 -4.19 4.00
C GLY A 130 -6.75 -5.28 4.18
N PHE A 131 -5.47 -4.93 4.14
CA PHE A 131 -4.37 -5.85 4.39
C PHE A 131 -4.40 -6.39 5.82
N LEU A 132 -4.52 -5.51 6.83
CA LEU A 132 -4.61 -5.89 8.25
C LEU A 132 -5.82 -6.77 8.55
N THR A 133 -6.99 -6.45 7.99
CA THR A 133 -8.19 -7.27 8.17
C THR A 133 -8.07 -8.61 7.44
N GLY A 134 -7.43 -8.62 6.27
CA GLY A 134 -7.13 -9.84 5.51
C GLY A 134 -6.16 -10.77 6.24
N THR A 135 -5.08 -10.23 6.82
CA THR A 135 -4.12 -11.01 7.60
C THR A 135 -4.74 -11.54 8.90
N ALA A 136 -5.53 -10.73 9.60
CA ALA A 136 -6.29 -11.19 10.76
C ALA A 136 -7.28 -12.30 10.40
N SER A 137 -8.01 -12.17 9.28
CA SER A 137 -8.94 -13.22 8.83
C SER A 137 -8.23 -14.49 8.39
N ALA A 138 -7.08 -14.39 7.73
CA ALA A 138 -6.25 -15.52 7.33
C ALA A 138 -5.67 -16.24 8.56
N SER A 139 -5.13 -15.48 9.51
CA SER A 139 -4.60 -16.00 10.77
C SER A 139 -5.68 -16.74 11.57
N ARG A 140 -6.89 -16.17 11.67
CA ARG A 140 -8.02 -16.81 12.34
C ARG A 140 -8.45 -18.12 11.65
N LEU A 141 -8.34 -18.20 10.33
CA LEU A 141 -8.65 -19.42 9.58
C LEU A 141 -7.64 -20.52 9.89
N ILE A 142 -6.34 -20.21 9.89
CA ILE A 142 -5.28 -21.17 10.21
C ILE A 142 -5.34 -21.59 11.68
N ALA A 143 -5.64 -20.66 12.59
CA ALA A 143 -5.71 -20.93 14.03
C ALA A 143 -6.95 -21.73 14.48
N LYS A 144 -7.88 -22.02 13.56
CA LYS A 144 -9.11 -22.78 13.89
C LYS A 144 -8.80 -24.25 14.22
N ASP A 145 -7.77 -24.82 13.60
CA ASP A 145 -7.29 -26.18 13.85
C ASP A 145 -5.87 -26.10 14.44
N PRO A 146 -5.71 -26.34 15.75
CA PRO A 146 -4.41 -26.28 16.43
C PRO A 146 -3.38 -27.26 15.85
N GLU A 147 -3.80 -28.46 15.45
CA GLU A 147 -2.88 -29.47 14.92
C GLU A 147 -2.43 -29.12 13.51
N ALA A 148 -3.35 -28.65 12.67
CA ALA A 148 -3.02 -28.13 11.34
C ALA A 148 -2.05 -26.95 11.44
N ARG A 149 -2.28 -26.05 12.40
CA ARG A 149 -1.40 -24.92 12.65
C ARG A 149 0.02 -25.38 13.01
N GLU A 150 0.17 -26.35 13.90
CA GLU A 150 1.50 -26.89 14.26
C GLU A 150 2.21 -27.52 13.07
N ARG A 151 1.50 -28.31 12.24
CA ARG A 151 2.06 -28.90 11.01
C ARG A 151 2.51 -27.82 10.03
N ILE A 152 1.70 -26.80 9.82
CA ILE A 152 1.99 -25.64 8.96
C ILE A 152 3.21 -24.87 9.47
N GLU A 153 3.27 -24.58 10.77
CA GLU A 153 4.40 -23.88 11.38
C GLU A 153 5.70 -24.70 11.26
N LYS A 154 5.63 -26.03 11.43
CA LYS A 154 6.77 -26.93 11.26
C LYS A 154 7.25 -26.96 9.81
N ALA A 155 6.35 -27.15 8.85
CA ALA A 155 6.67 -27.14 7.42
C ALA A 155 7.31 -25.80 7.00
N PHE A 156 6.79 -24.68 7.49
CA PHE A 156 7.34 -23.36 7.22
C PHE A 156 8.73 -23.15 7.84
N LYS A 157 8.98 -23.66 9.06
CA LYS A 157 10.30 -23.62 9.69
C LYS A 157 11.32 -24.45 8.90
N ASN A 158 10.95 -25.66 8.48
CA ASN A 158 11.81 -26.53 7.67
C ASN A 158 12.17 -25.86 6.34
N TYR A 159 11.17 -25.33 5.63
CA TYR A 159 11.38 -24.56 4.41
C TYR A 159 12.39 -23.41 4.63
N ARG A 160 12.21 -22.60 5.68
CA ARG A 160 13.13 -21.49 5.97
C ARG A 160 14.55 -21.97 6.27
N ILE A 161 14.70 -23.09 6.98
CA ILE A 161 16.00 -23.69 7.27
C ILE A 161 16.68 -24.08 5.96
N ASP A 162 15.96 -24.73 5.05
CA ASP A 162 16.53 -25.21 3.79
C ASP A 162 16.83 -24.05 2.82
N VAL A 163 16.02 -23.00 2.80
CA VAL A 163 16.36 -21.73 2.13
C VAL A 163 17.65 -21.14 2.69
N MET A 164 17.80 -21.05 4.01
CA MET A 164 19.04 -20.52 4.62
C MET A 164 20.26 -21.38 4.32
N LYS A 165 20.13 -22.72 4.33
CA LYS A 165 21.22 -23.62 3.92
C LYS A 165 21.61 -23.38 2.46
N GLN A 166 20.64 -23.15 1.58
CA GLN A 166 20.90 -22.84 0.18
C GLN A 166 21.61 -21.50 0.04
N GLU A 167 21.18 -20.46 0.76
CA GLU A 167 21.85 -19.15 0.79
C GLU A 167 23.28 -19.27 1.34
N ILE A 168 23.50 -20.03 2.41
CA ILE A 168 24.85 -20.30 2.95
C ILE A 168 25.71 -21.00 1.90
N LYS A 169 25.18 -22.02 1.23
CA LYS A 169 25.89 -22.74 0.16
C LYS A 169 26.23 -21.82 -1.02
N GLU A 170 25.35 -20.88 -1.37
CA GLU A 170 25.63 -19.87 -2.38
C GLU A 170 26.75 -18.91 -1.93
N LEU A 171 26.79 -18.54 -0.65
CA LEU A 171 27.81 -17.66 -0.06
C LEU A 171 29.16 -18.35 0.13
N GLU A 172 29.17 -19.65 0.42
CA GLU A 172 30.37 -20.49 0.54
C GLU A 172 30.93 -20.93 -0.82
N GLY A 173 30.09 -20.94 -1.87
CA GLY A 173 30.55 -21.14 -3.24
C GLY A 173 31.46 -19.99 -3.67
N LYS A 174 32.58 -20.30 -4.33
CA LYS A 174 33.55 -19.31 -4.82
C LYS A 174 32.82 -18.15 -5.50
N SER A 175 33.18 -16.93 -5.10
CA SER A 175 32.72 -15.73 -5.78
C SER A 175 33.07 -15.86 -7.27
N LYS A 176 32.15 -15.50 -8.19
CA LYS A 176 32.46 -15.42 -9.63
C LYS A 176 33.71 -14.55 -9.91
N LEU A 177 34.10 -13.68 -8.97
CA LEU A 177 35.36 -12.94 -8.99
C LEU A 177 36.58 -13.84 -8.74
N GLU A 178 36.52 -14.79 -7.79
CA GLU A 178 37.61 -15.73 -7.52
C GLU A 178 37.81 -16.75 -8.66
N GLU A 179 36.76 -17.11 -9.40
CA GLU A 179 36.89 -17.92 -10.62
C GLU A 179 37.40 -17.13 -11.84
N LEU A 180 37.21 -15.81 -11.87
CA LEU A 180 37.74 -14.95 -12.95
C LEU A 180 39.21 -14.58 -12.76
N PHE A 181 39.75 -14.70 -11.54
CA PHE A 181 41.14 -14.39 -11.19
C PHE A 181 42.00 -15.63 -10.83
N SER A 182 41.48 -16.84 -11.08
CA SER A 182 42.22 -18.12 -10.99
C SER A 182 42.48 -18.69 -12.38
#